data_AF-A0A7Y4SDL0-F1
#
_entry.id   AF-A0A7Y4SDL0-F1
#
_cell.length_a   1.000
_cell.length_b   1.000
_cell.length_c   1.000
_cell.angle_alpha   90.00
_cell.angle_beta   90.00
_cell.angle_gamma   90.00
#
_symmetry.space_group_name_H-M   'P 1'
#
loop_
_entity.id
_entity.type
_entity.pdbx_description
1 polymer ?
#
loop_
_entity_poly.entity_id
_entity_poly.type
_entity_poly.pdbx_seq_one_letter_code
_entity_poly.pdbx_strand_id
1 'polypeptide(L)'
;MTRWSFLLLMLMLMILSGLSESAHAEPVDDSYATTERSCSFGMAKGEGSQVCHVPFPTGCLVAHVPGTDRPWTTISKGGQTTCRFDDKSTDWKTQITGSCSRCKSDHCSVQFIVRFDCSQQAQ
;
A
#
# COMPACT_ATOMS: atom_id res chain seq x y z
N MET A 1 39.58 -8.08 -44.42
CA MET A 1 38.36 -7.41 -43.94
C MET A 1 37.36 -8.35 -43.26
N THR A 2 37.31 -9.64 -43.60
CA THR A 2 36.33 -10.62 -43.06
C THR A 2 36.58 -11.05 -41.61
N ARG A 3 37.84 -11.14 -41.14
CA ARG A 3 38.17 -11.61 -39.77
C ARG A 3 37.63 -10.71 -38.65
N TRP A 4 37.55 -9.40 -38.88
CA TRP A 4 37.09 -8.46 -37.87
C TRP A 4 35.55 -8.42 -37.79
N SER A 5 34.88 -8.58 -38.93
CA SER A 5 33.42 -8.74 -38.99
C SER A 5 32.93 -9.99 -38.25
N PHE A 6 33.66 -11.11 -38.33
CA PHE A 6 33.30 -12.32 -37.57
C PHE A 6 33.46 -12.15 -36.05
N LEU A 7 34.48 -11.42 -35.59
CA LEU A 7 34.68 -11.13 -34.17
C LEU A 7 33.58 -10.22 -33.61
N LEU A 8 33.14 -9.22 -34.36
CA LEU A 8 32.05 -8.33 -33.98
C LEU A 8 30.71 -9.06 -33.92
N LEU A 9 30.45 -9.99 -34.86
CA LEU A 9 29.22 -10.78 -34.89
C LEU A 9 29.14 -11.73 -33.67
N MET A 10 30.25 -12.38 -33.31
CA MET A 10 30.31 -13.26 -32.14
C MET A 10 30.15 -12.49 -30.82
N LEU A 11 30.72 -11.28 -30.72
CA LEU A 11 30.54 -10.42 -29.54
C LEU A 11 29.07 -10.00 -29.37
N MET A 12 28.37 -9.69 -30.47
CA MET A 12 26.94 -9.37 -30.46
C MET A 12 26.06 -10.54 -30.01
N LEU A 13 26.35 -11.77 -30.42
CA LEU A 13 25.58 -12.95 -29.98
C LEU A 13 25.74 -13.24 -28.48
N MET A 14 26.94 -13.03 -27.92
CA MET A 14 27.20 -13.22 -26.49
C MET A 14 26.44 -12.21 -25.63
N ILE A 15 26.31 -10.96 -26.10
CA ILE A 15 25.52 -9.92 -25.41
C ILE A 15 24.02 -10.25 -25.44
N LEU A 16 23.53 -10.85 -26.54
CA LEU A 16 22.13 -11.28 -26.64
C LEU A 16 21.76 -12.45 -25.72
N SER A 17 22.75 -13.24 -25.28
CA SER A 17 22.52 -14.45 -24.50
C SER A 17 22.46 -14.19 -22.98
N GLY A 18 22.86 -13.00 -22.54
CA GLY A 18 22.93 -12.61 -21.12
C GLY A 18 21.64 -12.04 -20.52
N LEU A 19 20.59 -11.84 -21.31
CA LEU A 19 19.32 -11.24 -20.84
C LEU A 19 18.22 -12.26 -20.52
N SER A 20 18.58 -13.51 -20.21
CA SER A 20 17.62 -14.47 -19.65
C SER A 20 17.68 -14.43 -18.12
N GLU A 21 17.46 -13.27 -17.53
CA GLU A 21 17.07 -13.22 -16.12
C GLU A 21 15.61 -13.64 -16.07
N SER A 22 15.38 -14.92 -15.79
CA SER A 22 14.09 -15.40 -15.35
C SER A 22 13.78 -14.66 -14.05
N ALA A 23 13.07 -13.54 -14.18
CA ALA A 23 12.41 -12.87 -13.08
C ALA A 23 11.45 -13.89 -12.49
N HIS A 24 11.93 -14.61 -11.47
CA HIS A 24 11.08 -15.34 -10.56
C HIS A 24 10.29 -14.29 -9.79
N ALA A 25 9.20 -13.83 -10.39
CA ALA A 25 8.11 -13.24 -9.63
C ALA A 25 7.70 -14.34 -8.64
N GLU A 26 7.96 -14.11 -7.36
CA GLU A 26 7.44 -14.98 -6.31
C GLU A 26 5.92 -15.12 -6.54
N PRO A 27 5.37 -16.34 -6.42
CA PRO A 27 3.94 -16.51 -6.46
C PRO A 27 3.36 -15.63 -5.34
N VAL A 28 2.58 -14.63 -5.74
CA VAL A 28 1.68 -13.93 -4.83
C VAL A 28 0.89 -15.03 -4.13
N ASP A 29 1.01 -15.10 -2.81
CA ASP A 29 0.22 -15.99 -1.97
C ASP A 29 -1.26 -15.60 -2.14
N ASP A 30 -1.87 -16.15 -3.18
CA ASP A 30 -3.27 -16.00 -3.55
C ASP A 30 -4.13 -16.77 -2.53
N SER A 31 -4.39 -16.18 -1.36
CA SER A 31 -5.50 -16.68 -0.53
C SER A 31 -6.28 -15.66 0.28
N TYR A 32 -6.01 -14.36 0.13
CA TYR A 32 -6.94 -13.32 0.59
C TYR A 32 -6.90 -12.15 -0.38
N ALA A 33 -7.70 -12.21 -1.45
CA ALA A 33 -7.97 -11.07 -2.32
C ALA A 33 -8.63 -9.96 -1.49
N THR A 34 -7.79 -9.18 -0.80
CA THR A 34 -8.22 -8.12 0.10
C THR A 34 -8.19 -6.82 -0.68
N THR A 35 -9.36 -6.20 -0.83
CA THR A 35 -9.47 -4.89 -1.46
C THR A 35 -8.89 -3.86 -0.50
N GLU A 36 -7.88 -3.11 -0.93
CA GLU A 36 -7.34 -2.00 -0.13
C GLU A 36 -8.08 -0.70 -0.41
N ARG A 37 -8.48 0.01 0.65
CA ARG A 37 -8.93 1.40 0.56
C ARG A 37 -8.08 2.28 1.47
N SER A 38 -7.94 3.54 1.08
CA SER A 38 -7.17 4.48 1.86
C SER A 38 -7.76 5.89 1.85
N CYS A 39 -7.40 6.66 2.88
CA CYS A 39 -7.54 8.11 2.89
C CYS A 39 -6.20 8.73 3.26
N SER A 40 -5.87 9.88 2.66
CA SER A 40 -4.62 10.58 2.89
C SER A 40 -4.83 12.08 2.94
N PHE A 41 -3.95 12.76 3.65
CA PHE A 41 -3.88 14.22 3.68
C PHE A 41 -2.47 14.69 4.06
N GLY A 42 -2.19 15.95 3.71
CA GLY A 42 -1.00 16.68 4.16
C GLY A 42 -1.37 17.71 5.22
N MET A 43 -0.38 18.12 6.00
CA MET A 43 -0.51 19.22 6.97
C MET A 43 0.70 20.13 6.90
N ALA A 44 0.47 21.44 7.02
CA ALA A 44 1.52 22.42 7.26
C ALA A 44 1.93 22.44 8.74
N LYS A 45 3.10 23.01 9.02
CA LYS A 45 3.59 23.22 10.39
C LYS A 45 2.57 23.95 11.26
N GLY A 46 2.30 23.42 12.44
CA GLY A 46 1.40 24.02 13.41
C GLY A 46 -0.08 23.85 13.08
N GLU A 47 -0.42 23.28 11.92
CA GLU A 47 -1.81 22.96 11.56
C GLU A 47 -2.42 22.03 12.61
N GLY A 48 -3.72 22.23 12.87
CA GLY A 48 -4.47 21.55 13.92
C GLY A 48 -4.63 20.05 13.68
N SER A 49 -5.44 19.42 14.53
CA SER A 49 -5.80 18.02 14.32
C SER A 49 -6.64 17.89 13.06
N GLN A 50 -6.29 16.91 12.22
CA GLN A 50 -6.99 16.60 10.98
C GLN A 50 -7.51 15.16 11.03
N VAL A 51 -8.61 14.93 10.33
CA VAL A 51 -9.28 13.62 10.23
C VAL A 51 -9.58 13.27 8.78
N CYS A 52 -9.61 12.00 8.46
CA CYS A 52 -10.16 11.51 7.20
C CYS A 52 -10.92 10.21 7.40
N HIS A 53 -11.87 9.96 6.49
CA HIS A 53 -12.64 8.73 6.46
C HIS A 53 -12.11 7.83 5.36
N VAL A 54 -11.75 6.59 5.71
CA VAL A 54 -11.38 5.58 4.71
C VAL A 54 -12.68 5.13 4.03
N PRO A 55 -12.77 5.19 2.68
CA PRO A 55 -13.97 4.76 1.98
C PRO A 55 -14.29 3.30 2.29
N PHE A 56 -15.51 3.04 2.73
CA PHE A 56 -15.99 1.70 3.03
C PHE A 56 -16.72 1.13 1.80
N PRO A 57 -16.19 0.08 1.13
CA PRO A 57 -16.86 -0.49 -0.03
C PRO A 57 -18.14 -1.21 0.38
N THR A 58 -19.25 -0.95 -0.31
CA THR A 58 -20.52 -1.65 -0.11
C THR A 58 -20.31 -3.15 -0.23
N GLY A 59 -20.90 -3.96 0.66
CA GLY A 59 -20.88 -5.43 0.57
C GLY A 59 -19.56 -6.08 0.99
N CYS A 60 -18.58 -5.31 1.47
CA CYS A 60 -17.34 -5.85 2.03
C CYS A 60 -17.34 -5.78 3.55
N LEU A 61 -16.44 -6.53 4.18
CA LEU A 61 -16.13 -6.45 5.60
C LEU A 61 -14.67 -6.06 5.78
N VAL A 62 -14.31 -5.47 6.93
CA VAL A 62 -12.90 -5.24 7.25
C VAL A 62 -12.21 -6.59 7.44
N ALA A 63 -11.10 -6.79 6.71
CA ALA A 63 -10.29 -7.98 6.84
C ALA A 63 -9.52 -7.95 8.17
N HIS A 64 -9.23 -9.13 8.71
CA HIS A 64 -8.46 -9.27 9.95
C HIS A 64 -7.07 -9.83 9.65
N VAL A 65 -6.10 -9.48 10.50
CA VAL A 65 -4.75 -10.05 10.41
C VAL A 65 -4.84 -11.56 10.72
N PRO A 66 -4.31 -12.45 9.86
CA PRO A 66 -4.43 -13.90 10.01
C PRO A 66 -4.03 -14.36 11.42
N GLY A 67 -4.89 -15.18 12.04
CA GLY A 67 -4.68 -15.69 13.40
C GLY A 67 -5.00 -14.69 14.52
N THR A 68 -5.62 -13.54 14.21
CA THR A 68 -6.04 -12.56 15.22
C THR A 68 -7.40 -11.94 14.89
N ASP A 69 -8.06 -11.35 15.89
CA ASP A 69 -9.28 -10.53 15.70
C ASP A 69 -8.95 -9.05 15.45
N ARG A 70 -7.70 -8.72 15.11
CA ARG A 70 -7.30 -7.33 14.86
C ARG A 70 -7.56 -6.95 13.40
N PRO A 71 -8.14 -5.77 13.14
CA PRO A 71 -8.38 -5.32 11.77
C PRO A 71 -7.04 -5.12 11.06
N TRP A 72 -7.00 -5.51 9.79
CA TRP A 72 -5.80 -5.39 8.98
C TRP A 72 -5.69 -3.95 8.46
N THR A 73 -4.86 -3.19 9.16
CA THR A 73 -4.70 -1.76 8.91
C THR A 73 -3.22 -1.37 8.87
N THR A 74 -2.93 -0.31 8.11
CA THR A 74 -1.60 0.27 8.00
C THR A 74 -1.71 1.80 8.08
N ILE A 75 -0.79 2.43 8.80
CA ILE A 75 -0.65 3.90 8.83
C ILE A 75 0.74 4.25 8.31
N SER A 76 0.80 4.87 7.14
CA SER A 76 2.03 5.45 6.60
C SER A 76 2.06 6.94 6.92
N LYS A 77 3.18 7.46 7.43
CA LYS A 77 3.30 8.89 7.79
C LYS A 77 4.68 9.46 7.49
N GLY A 78 4.69 10.71 7.04
CA GLY A 78 5.87 11.54 6.89
C GLY A 78 5.87 12.72 7.86
N GLY A 79 7.06 13.12 8.32
CA GLY A 79 7.24 14.23 9.26
C GLY A 79 6.85 13.90 10.71
N GLN A 80 6.87 14.91 11.56
CA GLN A 80 6.61 14.79 12.99
C GLN A 80 5.14 15.11 13.32
N THR A 81 4.30 14.09 13.27
CA THR A 81 2.91 14.07 13.75
C THR A 81 2.60 12.68 14.35
N THR A 82 1.57 12.62 15.20
CA THR A 82 1.05 11.36 15.76
C THR A 82 -0.30 11.06 15.12
N CYS A 83 -0.39 9.92 14.45
CA CYS A 83 -1.59 9.49 13.75
C CYS A 83 -2.08 8.14 14.27
N ARG A 84 -3.39 7.95 14.31
CA ARG A 84 -4.05 6.71 14.74
C ARG A 84 -5.42 6.56 14.09
N PHE A 85 -5.94 5.34 14.03
CA PHE A 85 -7.37 5.13 13.89
C PHE A 85 -8.04 5.57 15.20
N ASP A 86 -9.10 6.37 15.11
CA ASP A 86 -9.80 6.87 16.29
C ASP A 86 -10.83 5.84 16.77
N ASP A 87 -10.54 5.19 17.90
CA ASP A 87 -11.37 4.14 18.49
C ASP A 87 -12.79 4.62 18.84
N LYS A 88 -13.00 5.93 19.04
CA LYS A 88 -14.33 6.47 19.40
C LYS A 88 -15.20 6.75 18.19
N SER A 89 -14.59 7.10 17.06
CA SER A 89 -15.28 7.49 15.82
C SER A 89 -15.16 6.45 14.71
N THR A 90 -14.50 5.32 14.98
CA THR A 90 -14.39 4.18 14.09
C THR A 90 -15.38 3.10 14.51
N ASP A 91 -16.30 2.78 13.61
CA ASP A 91 -17.05 1.52 13.58
C ASP A 91 -16.51 0.67 12.41
N TRP A 92 -15.79 -0.40 12.74
CA TRP A 92 -15.18 -1.31 11.76
C TRP A 92 -16.17 -2.00 10.81
N LYS A 93 -17.48 -1.79 10.97
CA LYS A 93 -18.51 -2.29 10.06
C LYS A 93 -19.04 -1.25 9.08
N THR A 94 -18.88 0.04 9.38
CA THR A 94 -19.60 1.10 8.65
C THR A 94 -18.77 2.34 8.38
N GLN A 95 -17.86 2.71 9.29
CA GLN A 95 -17.14 3.97 9.23
C GLN A 95 -15.76 3.84 9.86
N ILE A 96 -14.72 4.12 9.09
CA ILE A 96 -13.34 4.07 9.57
C ILE A 96 -12.73 5.46 9.55
N THR A 97 -12.30 5.93 10.71
CA THR A 97 -11.81 7.30 10.88
C THR A 97 -10.34 7.29 11.30
N GLY A 98 -9.49 7.84 10.42
CA GLY A 98 -8.10 8.16 10.72
C GLY A 98 -8.00 9.57 11.28
N SER A 99 -7.14 9.77 12.28
CA SER A 99 -6.89 11.08 12.88
C SER A 99 -5.40 11.32 13.12
N CYS A 100 -4.97 12.55 12.93
CA CYS A 100 -3.62 12.99 13.28
C CYS A 100 -3.65 14.20 14.22
N SER A 101 -2.66 14.27 15.10
CA SER A 101 -2.39 15.43 15.91
C SER A 101 -1.66 16.52 15.12
N ARG A 102 -1.45 17.67 15.76
CA ARG A 102 -0.74 18.82 15.16
C ARG A 102 0.59 18.42 14.53
N CYS A 103 0.85 18.94 13.32
CA CYS A 103 2.14 18.78 12.66
C CYS A 103 3.22 19.66 13.30
N LYS A 104 4.38 19.07 13.62
CA LYS A 104 5.54 19.77 14.20
C LYS A 104 6.68 20.02 13.20
N SER A 105 6.69 19.28 12.09
CA SER A 105 7.61 19.50 10.97
C SER A 105 7.07 20.58 10.02
N ASP A 106 7.89 21.04 9.09
CA ASP A 106 7.46 22.02 8.08
C ASP A 106 6.33 21.45 7.19
N HIS A 107 6.41 20.15 6.89
CA HIS A 107 5.36 19.37 6.25
C HIS A 107 5.17 18.04 6.96
N CYS A 108 3.92 17.62 7.12
CA CYS A 108 3.54 16.26 7.49
C CYS A 108 2.64 15.67 6.41
N SER A 109 2.69 14.36 6.25
CA SER A 109 1.79 13.61 5.38
C SER A 109 1.35 12.32 6.08
N VAL A 110 0.16 11.86 5.76
CA VAL A 110 -0.36 10.59 6.27
C VAL A 110 -1.19 9.88 5.22
N GLN A 111 -1.17 8.56 5.27
CA GLN A 111 -2.11 7.68 4.59
C GLN A 111 -2.56 6.59 5.57
N PHE A 112 -3.87 6.48 5.75
CA PHE A 112 -4.51 5.39 6.47
C PHE A 112 -5.00 4.37 5.44
N ILE A 113 -4.61 3.11 5.60
CA ILE A 113 -4.94 2.03 4.68
C ILE A 113 -5.66 0.93 5.46
N VAL A 114 -6.75 0.44 4.90
CA VAL A 114 -7.51 -0.70 5.44
C VAL A 114 -7.74 -1.72 4.35
N ARG A 115 -7.54 -3.00 4.70
CA ARG A 115 -7.88 -4.14 3.86
C ARG A 115 -9.31 -4.59 4.14
N PHE A 116 -10.03 -4.88 3.07
CA PHE A 116 -11.40 -5.36 3.11
C PHE A 116 -11.49 -6.74 2.47
N ASP A 117 -12.27 -7.63 3.06
CA ASP A 117 -12.71 -8.87 2.44
C ASP A 117 -14.03 -8.59 1.70
N CYS A 118 -13.97 -8.70 0.38
CA CYS A 118 -15.10 -8.50 -0.51
C CYS A 118 -15.54 -9.81 -1.19
N SER A 119 -15.07 -10.97 -0.70
CA SER A 119 -15.39 -12.28 -1.28
C SER A 119 -16.90 -12.55 -1.38
N GLN A 120 -17.69 -11.98 -0.46
CA GLN A 120 -19.16 -12.08 -0.49
C GLN A 120 -19.81 -11.37 -1.70
N GLN A 121 -19.08 -10.51 -2.41
CA GLN A 121 -19.57 -9.85 -3.63
C GLN A 121 -19.32 -10.66 -4.91
N ALA A 122 -18.45 -11.67 -4.84
CA ALA A 122 -18.12 -12.53 -5.97
C ALA A 122 -19.04 -13.76 -6.08
N GLN A 123 -20.03 -13.87 -5.19
CA GLN A 123 -21.12 -14.85 -5.22
C GLN A 123 -22.38 -14.23 -5.83
#